data_AF-A0A081P3C0-F1
#
_entry.id   AF-A0A081P3C0-F1
#
_cell.length_a   1.000
_cell.length_b   1.000
_cell.length_c   1.000
_cell.angle_alpha   90.00
_cell.angle_beta   90.00
_cell.angle_gamma   90.00
#
_symmetry.space_group_name_H-M   'P 1'
#
loop_
_entity.id
_entity.type
_entity.pdbx_description
1 polymer ?
#
loop_
_entity_poly.entity_id
_entity_poly.type
_entity_poly.pdbx_seq_one_letter_code
_entity_poly.pdbx_strand_id
1 'polypeptide(L)'
;MNQHRPLNIWMQYVNDELPPEERERCEAHLDDCDACLELYMECIGQLADRLPALPDTDAFAAAVMQRWTEKQALAPGAENHPANQSAERKQRIPWTQSPFFHYAVAAAITLLLMSTGVFRSLMGHPEPGRMSYSASDRTEAYVPFSEILLEKTIGLLDSIQPKHERGGTR
;
A
#
# COMPACT_ATOMS: atom_id res chain seq x y z
N MET A 1 -24.11 -7.98 0.03
CA MET A 1 -24.77 -7.24 1.13
C MET A 1 -23.99 -7.56 2.39
N ASN A 2 -22.96 -6.78 2.68
CA ASN A 2 -22.11 -6.99 3.86
C ASN A 2 -22.95 -6.60 5.08
N GLN A 3 -23.14 -7.53 6.01
CA GLN A 3 -23.88 -7.24 7.24
C GLN A 3 -23.02 -6.32 8.10
N HIS A 4 -23.48 -5.08 8.30
CA HIS A 4 -22.81 -4.11 9.15
C HIS A 4 -22.86 -4.52 10.62
N ARG A 5 -21.80 -4.19 11.36
CA ARG A 5 -21.74 -4.46 12.80
C ARG A 5 -22.35 -3.31 13.60
N PRO A 6 -23.12 -3.61 14.66
CA PRO A 6 -23.79 -2.58 15.44
C PRO A 6 -22.81 -1.71 16.21
N LEU A 7 -23.18 -0.45 16.46
CA LEU A 7 -22.38 0.56 17.16
C LEU A 7 -21.77 0.08 18.48
N ASN A 8 -22.51 -0.72 19.26
CA ASN A 8 -22.05 -1.21 20.56
C ASN A 8 -20.76 -2.04 20.46
N ILE A 9 -20.57 -2.81 19.39
CA ILE A 9 -19.34 -3.59 19.15
C ILE A 9 -18.15 -2.67 18.90
N TRP A 10 -18.35 -1.59 18.13
CA TRP A 10 -17.31 -0.58 17.88
C TRP A 10 -16.94 0.19 19.15
N MET A 11 -17.93 0.47 20.00
CA MET A 11 -17.69 1.12 21.29
C MET A 11 -16.85 0.22 22.22
N GLN A 12 -17.15 -1.07 22.28
CA GLN A 12 -16.31 -2.03 23.04
C GLN A 12 -14.91 -2.18 22.40
N TYR A 13 -14.81 -2.16 21.07
CA TYR A 13 -13.53 -2.23 20.35
C TYR A 13 -12.62 -1.05 20.70
N VAL A 14 -13.17 0.17 20.67
CA VAL A 14 -12.44 1.41 20.99
C VAL A 14 -12.03 1.49 22.46
N ASN A 15 -12.75 0.82 23.37
CA ASN A 15 -12.39 0.72 24.79
C ASN A 15 -11.48 -0.48 25.12
N ASP A 16 -11.02 -1.25 24.12
CA ASP A 16 -10.23 -2.48 24.29
C ASP A 16 -10.91 -3.57 25.16
N GLU A 17 -12.25 -3.63 25.11
CA GLU A 17 -13.05 -4.60 25.87
C GLU A 17 -13.36 -5.88 25.07
N LEU A 18 -12.99 -5.91 23.79
CA LEU A 18 -13.22 -7.06 22.90
C LEU A 18 -12.15 -8.16 23.08
N PRO A 19 -12.54 -9.44 23.07
CA PRO A 19 -11.60 -10.55 22.98
C PRO A 19 -10.82 -10.49 21.65
N PRO A 20 -9.59 -11.05 21.61
CA PRO A 20 -8.68 -10.89 20.47
C PRO A 20 -9.29 -11.40 19.14
N GLU A 21 -10.01 -12.52 19.18
CA GLU A 21 -10.67 -13.09 18.00
C GLU A 21 -11.74 -12.16 17.41
N GLU A 22 -12.49 -11.45 18.26
CA GLU A 22 -13.53 -10.51 17.78
C GLU A 22 -12.94 -9.20 17.28
N ARG A 23 -11.77 -8.83 17.82
CA ARG A 23 -10.98 -7.68 17.40
C ARG A 23 -10.43 -7.88 15.99
N GLU A 24 -9.82 -9.04 15.72
CA GLU A 24 -9.36 -9.40 14.37
C GLU A 24 -10.52 -9.40 13.36
N ARG A 25 -11.70 -9.89 13.78
CA ARG A 25 -12.91 -9.81 12.95
C ARG A 25 -13.41 -8.37 12.75
N CYS A 26 -13.11 -7.44 13.66
CA CYS A 26 -13.45 -6.02 13.50
C CYS A 26 -12.55 -5.42 12.44
N GLU A 27 -11.25 -5.64 12.58
CA GLU A 27 -10.22 -5.13 11.67
C GLU A 27 -10.45 -5.63 10.25
N ALA A 28 -10.63 -6.94 10.07
CA ALA A 28 -10.95 -7.51 8.77
C ALA A 28 -12.25 -6.95 8.15
N HIS A 29 -13.20 -6.50 8.98
CA HIS A 29 -14.42 -5.88 8.48
C HIS A 29 -14.24 -4.40 8.12
N LEU A 30 -13.36 -3.68 8.83
CA LEU A 30 -13.00 -2.30 8.51
C LEU A 30 -12.27 -2.19 7.17
N ASP A 31 -11.48 -3.21 6.81
CA ASP A 31 -10.74 -3.25 5.54
C ASP A 31 -11.65 -3.20 4.30
N ASP A 32 -12.86 -3.77 4.39
CA ASP A 32 -13.77 -3.97 3.24
C ASP A 32 -15.08 -3.16 3.33
N CYS A 33 -15.31 -2.38 4.39
CA CYS A 33 -16.62 -1.76 4.65
C CYS A 33 -16.53 -0.31 5.14
N ASP A 34 -16.58 0.63 4.19
CA ASP A 34 -16.56 2.08 4.44
C ASP A 34 -17.62 2.56 5.46
N ALA A 35 -18.85 2.05 5.40
CA ALA A 35 -19.90 2.44 6.35
C ALA A 35 -19.58 2.04 7.81
N CYS A 36 -18.81 0.97 8.00
CA CYS A 36 -18.36 0.56 9.34
C CYS A 36 -17.12 1.36 9.78
N LEU A 37 -16.29 1.78 8.83
CA LEU A 37 -15.21 2.73 9.10
C LEU A 37 -15.76 4.07 9.59
N GLU A 38 -16.83 4.59 8.97
CA GLU A 38 -17.51 5.81 9.43
C GLU A 38 -18.02 5.69 10.87
N LEU A 39 -18.70 4.58 11.21
CA LEU A 39 -19.16 4.31 12.58
C LEU A 39 -18.00 4.20 13.58
N TYR A 40 -16.89 3.56 13.19
CA TYR A 40 -15.69 3.46 14.02
C TYR A 40 -15.07 4.84 14.28
N MET A 41 -14.99 5.70 13.27
CA MET A 41 -14.49 7.06 13.40
C MET A 41 -15.37 7.90 14.34
N GLU A 42 -16.70 7.71 14.30
CA GLU A 42 -17.62 8.32 15.26
C GLU A 42 -17.33 7.85 16.70
N CYS A 43 -17.12 6.54 16.91
CA CYS A 43 -16.75 6.00 18.21
C CYS A 43 -15.43 6.59 18.74
N ILE A 44 -14.41 6.76 17.89
CA ILE A 44 -13.15 7.41 18.28
C ILE A 44 -13.40 8.86 18.69
N GLY A 45 -14.21 9.61 17.95
CA GLY A 45 -14.57 10.99 18.29
C GLY A 45 -15.19 11.09 19.68
N GLN A 46 -16.13 10.20 20.00
CA GLN A 46 -16.73 10.12 21.33
C GLN A 46 -15.73 9.74 22.44
N LEU A 47 -14.70 8.94 22.13
CA LEU A 47 -13.62 8.64 23.07
C LEU A 47 -12.70 9.85 23.28
N ALA A 48 -12.40 10.60 22.21
CA ALA A 48 -11.56 11.79 22.27
C ALA A 48 -12.10 12.83 23.27
N ASP A 49 -13.42 13.03 23.30
CA ASP A 49 -14.08 13.94 24.25
C ASP A 49 -13.95 13.51 25.72
N ARG A 50 -13.66 12.23 25.99
CA ARG A 50 -13.50 11.67 27.35
C ARG A 50 -12.06 11.64 27.81
N LEU A 51 -11.10 11.83 26.91
CA LEU A 51 -9.67 11.79 27.22
C LEU A 51 -9.24 13.10 27.90
N PRO A 52 -8.37 13.04 28.92
CA PRO A 52 -7.85 14.24 29.56
C PRO A 52 -7.00 15.04 28.57
N ALA A 53 -7.12 16.37 28.64
CA ALA A 53 -6.29 17.26 27.84
C ALA A 53 -4.81 17.11 28.22
N LEU A 54 -3.94 17.03 27.22
CA LEU A 54 -2.50 17.04 27.43
C LEU A 54 -2.07 18.48 27.73
N PRO A 55 -1.48 18.77 28.91
CA PRO A 55 -1.29 20.15 29.36
C PRO A 55 -0.20 20.91 28.59
N ASP A 56 0.85 20.23 28.11
CA ASP A 56 1.93 20.83 27.33
C ASP A 56 2.30 19.91 26.16
N THR A 57 1.65 20.17 25.02
CA THR A 57 1.84 19.42 23.79
C THR A 57 3.25 19.57 23.23
N ASP A 58 3.86 20.75 23.39
CA ASP A 58 5.15 21.08 22.79
C ASP A 58 6.29 20.43 23.57
N ALA A 59 6.27 20.53 24.90
CA ALA A 59 7.25 19.83 25.74
C ALA A 59 7.14 18.31 25.59
N PHE A 60 5.91 17.79 25.48
CA PHE A 60 5.70 16.36 25.22
C PHE A 60 6.29 15.95 23.86
N ALA A 61 5.99 16.69 22.79
CA ALA A 61 6.51 16.42 21.45
C ALA A 61 8.05 16.45 21.43
N ALA A 62 8.66 17.45 22.07
CA ALA A 62 10.12 17.55 22.20
C ALA A 62 10.71 16.33 22.93
N ALA A 63 10.09 15.89 24.03
CA ALA A 63 10.53 14.73 24.79
C ALA A 63 10.41 13.41 23.99
N VAL A 64 9.36 13.24 23.19
CA VAL A 64 9.20 12.07 22.31
C VAL A 64 10.28 12.04 21.24
N MET A 65 10.54 13.17 20.57
CA MET A 65 11.56 13.28 19.53
C MET A 65 12.96 12.97 20.08
N GLN A 66 13.29 13.52 21.25
CA GLN A 66 14.57 13.26 21.92
C GLN A 66 14.78 11.76 22.22
N ARG A 67 13.76 11.07 22.75
CA ARG A 67 13.82 9.63 23.04
C ARG A 67 14.02 8.77 21.79
N TRP A 68 13.46 9.19 20.65
CA TRP A 68 13.62 8.47 19.38
C TRP A 68 15.03 8.65 18.82
N THR A 69 15.58 9.87 18.89
CA THR A 69 16.97 10.15 18.48
C THR A 69 17.97 9.38 19.33
N GLU A 70 17.77 9.31 20.65
CA GLU A 70 18.66 8.58 21.57
C GLU A 70 18.64 7.06 21.32
N LYS A 71 17.47 6.47 21.05
CA LYS A 71 17.35 5.05 20.68
C LYS A 71 17.99 4.73 19.32
N GLN A 72 17.98 5.66 18.37
CA GLN A 72 18.61 5.47 17.05
C GLN A 72 20.12 5.74 17.09
N ALA A 73 20.60 6.65 17.94
CA ALA A 73 22.02 6.93 18.14
C ALA A 73 22.78 5.76 18.80
N LEU A 74 22.09 4.81 19.42
CA LEU A 74 22.68 3.59 19.99
C LEU A 74 22.77 2.42 18.99
N ALA A 75 22.36 2.58 17.74
CA ALA A 75 22.71 1.64 16.68
C ALA A 75 24.19 1.89 16.30
N PRO A 76 25.14 1.00 16.65
CA PRO A 76 26.55 1.28 16.45
C PRO A 76 26.85 1.24 14.95
N GLY A 77 26.99 2.43 14.36
CA GLY A 77 27.79 2.63 13.16
C GLY A 77 29.24 2.29 13.47
N ALA A 78 29.85 1.52 12.58
CA ALA A 78 31.20 1.00 12.65
C ALA A 78 32.27 2.05 13.05
N GLU A 79 32.91 1.86 14.21
CA GLU A 79 34.26 2.36 14.45
C GLU A 79 35.07 1.47 15.42
N ASN A 80 36.19 0.97 14.89
CA ASN A 80 37.46 0.60 15.55
C ASN A 80 37.40 -0.12 16.90
N HIS A 81 37.41 -1.45 16.84
CA HIS A 81 37.67 -2.31 17.99
C HIS A 81 39.19 -2.43 18.17
N PRO A 82 39.80 -2.00 19.29
CA PRO A 82 41.07 -2.57 19.70
C PRO A 82 40.82 -4.01 20.15
N ALA A 83 41.70 -4.89 19.66
CA ALA A 83 41.69 -6.31 19.91
C ALA A 83 41.62 -6.67 21.40
N ASN A 84 41.10 -7.88 21.65
CA ASN A 84 41.28 -8.71 22.83
C ASN A 84 40.12 -8.66 23.86
N GLN A 85 39.15 -9.57 23.70
CA GLN A 85 39.11 -10.78 24.54
C GLN A 85 37.98 -11.74 24.11
N SER A 86 38.41 -12.99 23.97
CA SER A 86 37.69 -14.23 23.77
C SER A 86 36.44 -14.43 24.64
N ALA A 87 35.33 -14.85 24.03
CA ALA A 87 34.55 -16.02 24.44
C ALA A 87 33.46 -16.33 23.41
N GLU A 88 33.38 -17.59 23.02
CA GLU A 88 32.53 -18.14 21.99
C GLU A 88 31.03 -17.88 22.23
N ARG A 89 30.40 -17.12 21.33
CA ARG A 89 28.96 -17.29 21.07
C ARG A 89 28.75 -17.22 19.56
N LYS A 90 28.98 -18.36 18.91
CA LYS A 90 28.65 -18.61 17.51
C LYS A 90 27.13 -18.51 17.36
N GLN A 91 26.63 -17.28 17.22
CA GLN A 91 25.23 -16.99 16.91
C GLN A 91 24.92 -17.65 15.57
N ARG A 92 24.15 -18.74 15.63
CA ARG A 92 23.64 -19.42 14.44
C ARG A 92 22.63 -18.48 13.79
N ILE A 93 23.05 -17.88 12.69
CA ILE A 93 22.21 -17.05 11.83
C ILE A 93 21.08 -17.96 11.29
N PRO A 94 19.79 -17.57 11.43
CA PRO A 94 18.68 -18.36 10.92
C PRO A 94 18.70 -18.30 9.39
N TRP A 95 19.08 -19.42 8.78
CA TRP A 95 19.22 -19.64 7.33
C TRP A 95 17.90 -19.45 6.53
N THR A 96 16.79 -19.15 7.20
CA THR A 96 15.46 -18.92 6.61
C THR A 96 15.21 -17.48 6.17
N GLN A 97 16.09 -16.53 6.51
CA GLN A 97 15.94 -15.11 6.12
C GLN A 97 16.76 -14.72 4.88
N SER A 98 17.24 -15.68 4.08
CA SER A 98 17.99 -15.36 2.87
C SER A 98 17.04 -15.01 1.71
N PRO A 99 17.16 -13.82 1.07
CA PRO A 99 16.32 -13.42 -0.06
C PRO A 99 16.42 -14.39 -1.25
N PHE A 100 17.52 -15.15 -1.34
CA PHE A 100 17.69 -16.22 -2.32
C PHE A 100 16.68 -17.38 -2.15
N PHE A 101 16.29 -17.73 -0.92
CA PHE A 101 15.31 -18.79 -0.68
C PHE A 101 13.92 -18.38 -1.18
N HIS A 102 13.51 -17.14 -0.90
CA HIS A 102 12.24 -16.60 -1.40
C HIS A 102 12.20 -16.55 -2.94
N TYR A 103 13.30 -16.13 -3.57
CA TYR A 103 13.39 -16.11 -5.03
C TYR A 103 13.36 -17.52 -5.63
N ALA A 104 14.04 -18.49 -5.01
CA ALA A 104 14.02 -19.88 -5.48
C ALA A 104 12.62 -20.50 -5.42
N VAL A 105 11.87 -20.25 -4.33
CA VAL A 105 10.49 -20.72 -4.19
C VAL A 105 9.58 -20.10 -5.25
N ALA A 106 9.65 -18.77 -5.46
CA ALA A 106 8.85 -18.08 -6.47
C ALA A 106 9.17 -18.56 -7.91
N ALA A 107 10.44 -18.74 -8.22
CA ALA A 107 10.88 -19.26 -9.52
C ALA A 107 10.37 -20.69 -9.75
N ALA A 108 10.44 -21.56 -8.73
CA ALA A 108 9.94 -22.92 -8.81
C ALA A 108 8.43 -22.97 -9.03
N ILE A 109 7.65 -22.12 -8.35
CA ILE A 109 6.20 -21.99 -8.57
C ILE A 109 5.91 -21.59 -10.02
N THR A 110 6.62 -20.60 -10.56
CA THR A 110 6.45 -20.16 -11.96
C THR A 110 6.74 -21.28 -12.95
N LEU A 111 7.82 -22.05 -12.73
CA LEU A 111 8.21 -23.16 -13.59
C LEU A 111 7.21 -24.32 -13.51
N LEU A 112 6.71 -24.62 -12.31
CA LEU A 112 5.63 -25.60 -12.11
C LEU A 112 4.34 -25.17 -12.82
N LEU A 113 3.94 -23.90 -12.70
CA LEU A 113 2.74 -23.37 -13.37
C LEU A 113 2.87 -23.37 -14.90
N MET A 114 4.05 -23.04 -15.42
CA MET A 114 4.34 -23.06 -16.86
C MET A 114 4.39 -24.49 -17.41
N SER A 115 5.02 -25.43 -16.69
CA SER A 115 5.12 -26.83 -17.12
C SER A 115 3.79 -27.58 -17.03
N THR A 116 3.00 -27.32 -15.98
CA THR A 116 1.67 -27.94 -15.79
C THR A 116 0.61 -27.36 -16.73
N GLY A 117 0.89 -26.22 -17.37
CA GLY A 117 -0.01 -25.62 -18.36
C GLY A 117 -1.23 -24.92 -17.77
N VAL A 118 -1.28 -24.68 -16.45
CA VAL A 118 -2.37 -23.96 -15.76
C VAL A 118 -2.57 -22.56 -16.35
N PHE A 119 -1.48 -21.92 -16.79
CA PHE A 119 -1.53 -20.62 -17.46
C PHE A 119 -2.24 -20.65 -18.82
N ARG A 120 -2.25 -21.80 -19.52
CA ARG A 120 -2.99 -21.96 -20.79
C ARG A 120 -4.50 -21.98 -20.58
N SER A 121 -4.96 -22.42 -19.40
CA SER A 121 -6.37 -22.44 -19.02
C SER A 121 -6.89 -21.05 -18.63
N LEU A 122 -6.04 -20.24 -17.97
CA LEU A 122 -6.35 -18.85 -17.63
C LEU A 122 -6.26 -17.90 -18.85
N MET A 123 -5.38 -18.18 -19.81
CA MET A 123 -5.29 -17.45 -21.08
C MET A 123 -6.26 -18.01 -22.15
N GLY A 124 -7.46 -18.41 -21.74
CA GLY A 124 -8.49 -18.94 -22.61
C GLY A 124 -8.82 -17.99 -23.77
N HIS A 125 -8.83 -18.56 -24.99
CA HIS A 125 -9.12 -17.97 -26.30
C HIS A 125 -8.22 -16.80 -26.76
N PRO A 126 -7.15 -17.06 -27.54
CA PRO A 126 -6.69 -16.09 -28.51
C PRO A 126 -7.78 -15.98 -29.60
N GLU A 127 -8.59 -14.93 -29.53
CA GLU A 127 -9.14 -14.35 -30.76
C GLU A 127 -7.96 -14.18 -31.75
N PRO A 128 -8.10 -14.60 -33.01
CA PRO A 128 -7.04 -14.52 -34.01
C PRO A 128 -6.79 -13.05 -34.35
N GLY A 129 -6.02 -12.38 -33.52
CA GLY A 129 -5.80 -10.94 -33.66
C GLY A 129 -4.59 -10.40 -32.94
N ARG A 130 -4.28 -10.80 -31.69
CA ARG A 130 -3.24 -10.09 -30.93
C ARG A 130 -2.51 -10.97 -29.90
N MET A 131 -1.72 -11.94 -30.34
CA MET A 131 -0.51 -12.31 -29.60
C MET A 131 0.49 -13.06 -30.48
N SER A 132 1.23 -12.32 -31.30
CA SER A 132 2.51 -12.79 -31.80
C SER A 132 3.57 -12.38 -30.78
N TYR A 133 3.99 -13.33 -29.95
CA TYR A 133 5.28 -13.24 -29.28
C TYR A 133 6.32 -13.60 -30.34
N SER A 134 6.78 -12.59 -31.09
CA SER A 134 7.95 -12.71 -31.93
C SER A 134 9.03 -11.83 -31.36
N ALA A 135 10.08 -12.47 -30.83
CA ALA A 135 11.32 -11.83 -30.48
C ALA A 135 12.05 -11.38 -31.76
N SER A 136 11.72 -10.19 -32.28
CA SER A 136 12.62 -9.28 -33.01
C SER A 136 11.83 -8.15 -33.68
N ASP A 137 12.41 -6.96 -33.57
CA ASP A 137 12.36 -5.85 -34.54
C ASP A 137 11.23 -4.80 -34.42
N ARG A 138 11.69 -3.55 -34.29
CA ARG A 138 11.07 -2.24 -34.55
C ARG A 138 9.81 -1.80 -33.78
N THR A 139 10.08 -0.89 -32.81
CA THR A 139 9.47 0.45 -32.69
C THR A 139 7.97 0.57 -33.04
N GLU A 140 7.10 -0.05 -32.25
CA GLU A 140 5.68 0.29 -32.20
C GLU A 140 5.48 1.33 -31.10
N ALA A 141 5.10 2.53 -31.50
CA ALA A 141 5.06 3.74 -30.68
C ALA A 141 4.22 3.54 -29.42
N TYR A 142 4.91 3.50 -28.27
CA TYR A 142 4.32 3.81 -26.99
C TYR A 142 3.82 5.25 -27.07
N VAL A 143 2.52 5.44 -27.26
CA VAL A 143 1.87 6.75 -27.16
C VAL A 143 1.75 7.03 -25.67
N PRO A 144 2.57 7.93 -25.09
CA PRO A 144 2.52 8.20 -23.67
C PRO A 144 1.16 8.77 -23.29
N PHE A 145 0.69 8.44 -22.09
CA PHE A 145 -0.57 8.97 -21.53
C PHE A 145 -0.66 10.51 -21.59
N SER A 146 0.47 11.22 -21.64
CA SER A 146 0.53 12.66 -21.86
C SER A 146 -0.03 13.11 -23.22
N GLU A 147 0.21 12.35 -24.29
CA GLU A 147 -0.35 12.66 -25.62
C GLU A 147 -1.87 12.47 -25.63
N ILE A 148 -2.37 11.42 -24.97
CA ILE A 148 -3.81 11.14 -24.85
C ILE A 148 -4.52 12.24 -24.04
N LEU A 149 -3.88 12.75 -22.98
CA LEU A 149 -4.44 13.84 -22.17
C LEU A 149 -4.39 15.19 -22.90
N LEU A 150 -3.35 15.43 -23.69
CA LEU A 150 -3.19 16.65 -24.49
C LEU A 150 -4.23 16.72 -25.62
N GLU A 151 -4.53 15.61 -26.27
CA GLU A 151 -5.58 15.56 -27.30
C GLU A 151 -6.97 15.86 -26.72
N LYS A 152 -7.24 15.39 -25.49
CA LYS A 152 -8.48 15.68 -24.77
C LYS A 152 -8.59 17.14 -24.32
N THR A 153 -7.50 17.76 -23.88
CA THR A 153 -7.54 19.18 -23.47
C THR A 153 -7.67 20.11 -24.67
N ILE A 154 -7.06 19.79 -25.82
CA ILE A 154 -7.23 20.56 -27.06
C ILE A 154 -8.68 20.46 -27.57
N GLY A 155 -9.30 19.27 -27.56
CA GLY A 155 -10.70 19.13 -27.96
C GLY A 155 -11.67 19.91 -27.06
N LEU A 156 -11.37 19.97 -25.76
CA LEU A 156 -12.16 20.75 -24.80
C LEU A 156 -11.95 22.26 -24.97
N LEU A 157 -10.73 22.68 -25.34
CA LEU A 157 -10.42 24.09 -25.64
C LEU A 157 -11.11 24.56 -26.94
N ASP A 158 -11.19 23.69 -27.95
CA ASP A 158 -11.89 23.98 -29.21
C ASP A 158 -13.41 24.06 -29.00
N SER A 159 -13.96 23.24 -28.10
CA SER A 159 -15.37 23.30 -27.71
C SER A 159 -15.76 24.61 -26.99
N ILE A 160 -14.80 25.38 -26.49
CA ILE A 160 -15.04 26.66 -25.78
C ILE A 160 -14.87 27.86 -26.72
N GLN A 161 -14.38 27.70 -27.96
CA GLN A 161 -14.34 28.80 -28.92
C GLN A 161 -15.77 29.16 -29.40
N PRO A 162 -16.27 30.37 -29.11
CA PRO A 162 -17.55 30.80 -29.65
C PRO A 162 -17.43 30.97 -31.17
N LYS A 163 -18.33 30.32 -31.90
CA LYS A 163 -18.52 30.45 -33.35
C LYS A 163 -18.75 31.93 -33.70
N HIS A 164 -17.69 32.66 -34.06
CA HIS A 164 -17.79 34.02 -34.58
C HIS A 164 -18.31 33.95 -36.03
N GLU A 165 -19.63 33.88 -36.19
CA GLU A 165 -20.27 34.17 -37.47
C GLU A 165 -20.01 35.64 -37.83
N ARG A 166 -19.14 35.84 -38.82
CA ARG A 166 -18.93 37.13 -39.48
C ARG A 166 -20.24 37.56 -40.15
N GLY A 167 -21.02 38.39 -39.47
CA GLY A 167 -22.00 39.27 -40.09
C GLY A 167 -21.27 40.38 -40.84
N GLY A 168 -20.95 40.15 -42.11
CA GLY A 168 -20.46 41.19 -43.00
C GLY A 168 -21.60 42.09 -43.44
N THR A 169 -21.71 43.28 -42.85
CA THR A 169 -22.45 44.39 -43.45
C THR A 169 -21.50 45.16 -44.36
N ARG A 170 -21.62 44.99 -45.68
CA ARG A 170 -21.66 46.10 -46.64
C ARG A 170 -22.13 45.65 -48.02
#